data_AF-A0A6I9Z161-F1
#
_entry.id   AF-A0A6I9Z161-F1
#
_cell.length_a   1.000
_cell.length_b   1.000
_cell.length_c   1.000
_cell.angle_alpha   90.00
_cell.angle_beta   90.00
_cell.angle_gamma   90.00
#
_symmetry.space_group_name_H-M   'P 1'
#
loop_
_entity.id
_entity.type
_entity.pdbx_description
1 polymer ?
#
loop_
_entity_poly.entity_id
_entity_poly.type
_entity_poly.pdbx_seq_one_letter_code
_entity_poly.pdbx_strand_id
1 'polypeptide(L)'
;RSPYAITFKNASTVKIIAYGLLFHPNAYLRNGWNLLDFIIVVVGLFSAILEQATKADGVNSLGGKGAGFDVKALRAFRVLRPLRLVSGVPSLQVVLNSIIKAMVPLLHIALLVLFVIIIYAIIGLELFMGKMHKTCYLTGIATDTPAEEEPAPCAPVSQHGRQCQNGTDCRAIWEGPKHGITNFDNFAFAMLTVFQCITMEGWTDVLYWMQDAMGYELPWVYFVSLVIFGSFFVLNLVLGVLSGEFLVFE
;
A
#
# COMPACT_ATOMS: atom_id res chain seq x y z
N ARG A 1 23.93 -26.22 -4.10
CA ARG A 1 23.70 -25.99 -5.55
C ARG A 1 22.69 -27.04 -6.00
N SER A 2 21.41 -26.68 -6.02
CA SER A 2 20.31 -27.66 -5.94
C SER A 2 19.93 -28.26 -7.30
N PRO A 3 19.82 -29.60 -7.43
CA PRO A 3 19.56 -30.32 -8.69
C PRO A 3 18.20 -29.97 -9.34
N TYR A 4 17.23 -29.46 -8.56
CA TYR A 4 15.91 -29.06 -9.08
C TYR A 4 15.94 -27.87 -10.05
N ALA A 5 17.03 -27.08 -10.07
CA ALA A 5 17.17 -25.96 -11.00
C ALA A 5 17.50 -26.41 -12.44
N ILE A 6 18.13 -27.59 -12.60
CA ILE A 6 18.61 -28.09 -13.90
C ILE A 6 17.45 -28.74 -14.66
N THR A 7 16.64 -29.56 -13.98
CA THR A 7 15.48 -30.23 -14.57
C THR A 7 14.43 -29.23 -15.08
N PHE A 8 14.23 -28.13 -14.35
CA PHE A 8 13.27 -27.08 -14.75
C PHE A 8 13.74 -26.27 -15.96
N LYS A 9 15.04 -25.95 -16.04
CA LYS A 9 15.60 -25.21 -17.18
C LYS A 9 15.43 -25.98 -18.48
N ASN A 10 15.59 -27.31 -18.45
CA ASN A 10 15.44 -28.15 -19.64
C ASN A 10 13.99 -28.25 -20.13
N ALA A 11 13.00 -28.33 -19.23
CA ALA A 11 11.58 -28.39 -19.61
C ALA A 11 11.08 -27.08 -20.25
N SER A 12 11.52 -25.92 -19.74
CA SER A 12 11.15 -24.60 -20.29
C SER A 12 11.83 -24.34 -21.64
N THR A 13 13.10 -24.74 -21.80
CA THR A 13 13.84 -24.57 -23.06
C THR A 13 13.26 -25.44 -24.18
N VAL A 14 12.82 -26.67 -23.86
CA VAL A 14 12.13 -27.56 -24.82
C VAL A 14 10.79 -26.96 -25.28
N LYS A 15 10.02 -26.31 -24.39
CA LYS A 15 8.77 -25.63 -24.77
C LYS A 15 9.01 -24.39 -25.65
N ILE A 16 10.08 -23.63 -25.39
CA ILE A 16 10.44 -22.44 -26.17
C ILE A 16 10.90 -22.82 -27.60
N ILE A 17 11.64 -23.92 -27.73
CA ILE A 17 12.11 -24.44 -29.03
C ILE A 17 10.99 -25.16 -29.80
N ALA A 18 10.06 -25.82 -29.11
CA ALA A 18 8.96 -26.57 -29.75
C ALA A 18 7.81 -25.69 -30.26
N TYR A 19 7.53 -24.52 -29.66
CA TYR A 19 6.36 -23.70 -30.01
C TYR A 19 6.65 -22.46 -30.88
N GLY A 20 7.91 -22.06 -31.05
CA GLY A 20 8.26 -20.85 -31.81
C GLY A 20 7.86 -19.56 -31.08
N LEU A 21 8.81 -18.62 -30.94
CA LEU A 21 8.67 -17.50 -30.02
C LEU A 21 7.61 -16.45 -30.42
N LEU A 22 7.29 -16.27 -31.72
CA LEU A 22 6.52 -15.09 -32.16
C LEU A 22 5.55 -15.26 -33.36
N PHE A 23 5.65 -16.27 -34.23
CA PHE A 23 4.95 -16.26 -35.55
C PHE A 23 4.20 -17.54 -35.96
N HIS A 24 3.67 -18.33 -35.00
CA HIS A 24 2.70 -19.39 -35.31
C HIS A 24 1.35 -19.14 -34.64
N PRO A 25 0.22 -19.53 -35.27
CA PRO A 25 -1.14 -19.26 -34.78
C PRO A 25 -1.48 -19.91 -33.42
N ASN A 26 -0.65 -20.84 -32.95
CA ASN A 26 -0.67 -21.40 -31.58
C ASN A 26 0.47 -20.82 -30.71
N ALA A 27 0.60 -19.49 -30.70
CA ALA A 27 1.67 -18.81 -29.97
C ALA A 27 1.56 -19.04 -28.45
N TYR A 28 2.68 -19.42 -27.84
CA TYR A 28 2.84 -19.69 -26.39
C TYR A 28 2.36 -18.54 -25.50
N LEU A 29 2.43 -17.30 -26.00
CA LEU A 29 2.03 -16.07 -25.29
C LEU A 29 0.51 -15.84 -25.19
N ARG A 30 -0.32 -16.59 -25.91
CA ARG A 30 -1.80 -16.44 -25.83
C ARG A 30 -2.39 -17.11 -24.58
N ASN A 31 -1.67 -18.03 -23.95
CA ASN A 31 -2.07 -18.63 -22.67
C ASN A 31 -1.43 -17.84 -21.51
N GLY A 32 -2.26 -17.20 -20.67
CA GLY A 32 -1.80 -16.36 -19.56
C GLY A 32 -0.90 -17.10 -18.56
N TRP A 33 -1.09 -18.41 -18.38
CA TRP A 33 -0.28 -19.24 -17.49
C TRP A 33 1.14 -19.50 -18.03
N ASN A 34 1.27 -19.58 -19.35
CA ASN A 34 2.56 -19.71 -20.04
C ASN A 34 3.32 -18.36 -20.05
N LEU A 35 2.60 -17.25 -20.15
CA LEU A 35 3.18 -15.91 -20.02
C LEU A 35 3.74 -15.67 -18.61
N LEU A 36 3.03 -16.11 -17.57
CA LEU A 36 3.51 -16.04 -16.19
C LEU A 36 4.79 -16.87 -15.99
N ASP A 37 4.85 -18.10 -16.53
CA ASP A 37 6.05 -18.94 -16.47
C ASP A 37 7.24 -18.28 -17.19
N PHE A 38 7.00 -17.70 -18.37
CA PHE A 38 8.02 -16.95 -19.12
C PHE A 38 8.57 -15.75 -18.33
N ILE A 39 7.70 -14.94 -17.71
CA ILE A 39 8.12 -13.79 -16.89
C ILE A 39 8.99 -14.24 -15.71
N ILE A 40 8.61 -15.31 -15.01
CA ILE A 40 9.39 -15.85 -13.88
C ILE A 40 10.77 -16.32 -14.34
N VAL A 41 10.86 -17.00 -15.48
CA VAL A 41 12.14 -17.45 -16.05
C VAL A 41 13.02 -16.26 -16.46
N VAL A 42 12.47 -15.25 -17.12
CA VAL A 42 13.21 -14.05 -17.55
C VAL A 42 13.74 -13.27 -16.34
N VAL A 43 12.90 -13.02 -15.32
CA VAL A 43 13.32 -12.33 -14.09
C VAL A 43 14.36 -13.17 -13.31
N GLY A 44 14.20 -14.49 -13.29
CA GLY A 44 15.16 -15.41 -12.69
C GLY A 44 16.51 -15.45 -13.41
N LEU A 45 16.52 -15.36 -14.74
CA LEU A 45 17.74 -15.32 -15.56
C LEU A 45 18.46 -13.96 -15.42
N PHE A 46 17.70 -12.86 -15.49
CA PHE A 46 18.21 -11.51 -15.35
C PHE A 46 18.88 -11.29 -13.99
N SER A 47 18.24 -11.76 -12.91
CA SER A 47 18.84 -11.70 -11.56
C SER A 47 20.11 -12.56 -11.41
N ALA A 48 20.22 -13.70 -12.10
CA ALA A 48 21.42 -14.54 -12.06
C ALA A 48 22.59 -13.93 -12.84
N ILE A 49 22.31 -13.30 -13.99
CA ILE A 49 23.31 -12.62 -14.82
C ILE A 49 23.85 -11.38 -14.09
N LEU A 50 22.98 -10.56 -13.51
CA LEU A 50 23.40 -9.38 -12.71
C LEU A 50 24.22 -9.77 -11.48
N GLU A 51 23.88 -10.89 -10.82
CA GLU A 51 24.65 -11.39 -9.67
C GLU A 51 26.04 -11.92 -10.08
N GLN A 52 26.20 -12.42 -11.30
CA GLN A 52 27.51 -12.82 -11.84
C GLN A 52 28.34 -11.63 -12.34
N ALA A 53 27.71 -10.66 -13.00
CA ALA A 53 28.38 -9.44 -13.47
C ALA A 53 28.96 -8.63 -12.30
N THR A 54 28.20 -8.49 -11.22
CA THR A 54 28.65 -7.78 -9.99
C THR A 54 29.66 -8.56 -9.14
N LYS A 55 29.87 -9.86 -9.39
CA LYS A 55 30.91 -10.68 -8.76
C LYS A 55 32.21 -10.76 -9.58
N ALA A 56 32.15 -10.48 -10.89
CA ALA A 56 33.31 -10.49 -11.77
C ALA A 56 34.15 -9.21 -11.64
N ASP A 57 33.51 -8.08 -11.31
CA ASP A 57 34.21 -6.83 -11.01
C ASP A 57 34.46 -6.73 -9.50
N GLY A 58 35.63 -7.22 -9.07
CA GLY A 58 36.12 -7.12 -7.69
C GLY A 58 36.51 -5.69 -7.29
N VAL A 59 35.62 -4.70 -7.46
CA VAL A 59 35.88 -3.32 -7.04
C VAL A 59 34.93 -2.93 -5.93
N ASN A 60 35.43 -3.08 -4.70
CA ASN A 60 34.95 -2.29 -3.58
C ASN A 60 35.25 -0.81 -3.84
N SER A 61 34.24 0.04 -3.62
CA SER A 61 34.26 1.51 -3.65
C SER A 61 34.40 2.18 -5.02
N LEU A 62 33.33 2.84 -5.48
CA LEU A 62 33.37 4.29 -5.72
C LEU A 62 31.96 4.87 -5.79
N GLY A 63 31.71 5.89 -4.96
CA GLY A 63 30.51 6.70 -4.99
C GLY A 63 30.36 7.42 -6.33
N GLY A 64 29.35 7.01 -7.10
CA GLY A 64 28.88 7.71 -8.28
C GLY A 64 27.38 7.49 -8.44
N LYS A 65 26.60 8.58 -8.43
CA LYS A 65 25.15 8.61 -8.65
C LYS A 65 24.80 8.16 -10.08
N GLY A 66 24.90 6.87 -10.36
CA GLY A 66 24.51 6.27 -11.62
C GLY A 66 23.84 4.93 -11.38
N ALA A 67 22.50 4.95 -11.26
CA ALA A 67 21.59 3.81 -11.38
C ALA A 67 22.14 2.42 -10.98
N GLY A 68 22.77 2.32 -9.81
CA GLY A 68 23.11 1.04 -9.21
C GLY A 68 21.84 0.36 -8.77
N PHE A 69 21.24 -0.45 -9.64
CA PHE A 69 20.09 -1.27 -9.27
C PHE A 69 20.44 -2.06 -8.02
N ASP A 70 19.63 -1.88 -6.98
CA ASP A 70 19.83 -2.51 -5.69
C ASP A 70 19.67 -4.03 -5.88
N VAL A 71 20.79 -4.74 -6.04
CA VAL A 71 20.83 -6.19 -6.27
C VAL A 71 20.14 -6.97 -5.15
N LYS A 72 19.92 -6.32 -3.99
CA LYS A 72 19.08 -6.82 -2.89
C LYS A 72 17.60 -6.89 -3.29
N ALA A 73 17.05 -5.87 -3.96
CA ALA A 73 15.67 -5.88 -4.45
C ALA A 73 15.45 -6.97 -5.51
N LEU A 74 16.46 -7.24 -6.34
CA LEU A 74 16.40 -8.31 -7.35
C LEU A 74 16.29 -9.72 -6.74
N ARG A 75 16.73 -9.91 -5.49
CA ARG A 75 16.54 -11.17 -4.76
C ARG A 75 15.09 -11.39 -4.32
N ALA A 76 14.32 -10.32 -4.13
CA ALA A 76 12.91 -10.40 -3.74
C ALA A 76 12.07 -11.09 -4.81
N PHE A 77 12.38 -10.91 -6.11
CA PHE A 77 11.65 -11.58 -7.21
C PHE A 77 11.67 -13.11 -7.16
N ARG A 78 12.59 -13.72 -6.40
CA ARG A 78 12.56 -15.17 -6.17
C ARG A 78 11.28 -15.61 -5.43
N VAL A 79 10.59 -14.70 -4.74
CA VAL A 79 9.28 -14.91 -4.11
C VAL A 79 8.16 -15.23 -5.11
N LEU A 80 8.34 -14.91 -6.40
CA LEU A 80 7.37 -15.25 -7.44
C LEU A 80 7.46 -16.72 -7.89
N ARG A 81 8.55 -17.42 -7.58
CA ARG A 81 8.77 -18.82 -8.02
C ARG A 81 7.68 -19.80 -7.57
N PRO A 82 7.12 -19.73 -6.35
CA PRO A 82 6.00 -20.58 -5.95
C PRO A 82 4.76 -20.42 -6.85
N LEU A 83 4.56 -19.27 -7.51
CA LEU A 83 3.43 -19.06 -8.44
C LEU A 83 3.47 -20.00 -9.65
N ARG A 84 4.63 -20.57 -10.00
CA ARG A 84 4.73 -21.62 -11.04
C ARG A 84 3.97 -22.91 -10.68
N LEU A 85 3.67 -23.13 -9.40
CA LEU A 85 2.82 -24.25 -8.97
C LEU A 85 1.41 -24.10 -9.53
N VAL A 86 0.94 -22.87 -9.65
CA VAL A 86 -0.35 -22.55 -10.28
C VAL A 86 -0.36 -22.91 -11.75
N SER A 87 0.68 -22.53 -12.51
CA SER A 87 0.78 -22.88 -13.93
C SER A 87 0.99 -24.38 -14.16
N GLY A 88 1.53 -25.11 -13.17
CA GLY A 88 1.75 -26.56 -13.22
C GLY A 88 0.54 -27.42 -12.84
N VAL A 89 -0.40 -26.91 -12.02
CA VAL A 89 -1.54 -27.67 -11.50
C VAL A 89 -2.85 -27.13 -12.07
N PRO A 90 -3.53 -27.87 -12.98
CA PRO A 90 -4.74 -27.38 -13.65
C PRO A 90 -5.89 -27.10 -12.67
N SER A 91 -5.99 -27.85 -11.57
CA SER A 91 -7.02 -27.62 -10.54
C SER A 91 -6.92 -26.23 -9.90
N LEU A 92 -5.70 -25.70 -9.69
CA LEU A 92 -5.49 -24.38 -9.07
C LEU A 92 -5.81 -23.25 -10.06
N GLN A 93 -5.63 -23.49 -11.35
CA GLN A 93 -5.99 -22.54 -12.41
C GLN A 93 -7.51 -22.32 -12.47
N VAL A 94 -8.29 -23.40 -12.28
CA VAL A 94 -9.76 -23.30 -12.22
C VAL A 94 -10.18 -22.42 -11.06
N VAL A 95 -9.61 -22.63 -9.87
CA VAL A 95 -9.91 -21.83 -8.67
C VAL A 95 -9.58 -20.35 -8.88
N LEU A 96 -8.39 -20.03 -9.38
CA LEU A 96 -7.99 -18.63 -9.60
C LEU A 96 -8.79 -17.94 -10.70
N ASN A 97 -9.14 -18.66 -11.77
CA ASN A 97 -10.02 -18.12 -12.80
C ASN A 97 -11.41 -17.80 -12.23
N SER A 98 -11.92 -18.61 -11.29
CA SER A 98 -13.16 -18.32 -10.58
C SER A 98 -13.04 -17.07 -9.71
N ILE A 99 -11.92 -16.90 -8.98
CA ILE A 99 -11.67 -15.70 -8.16
C ILE A 99 -11.60 -14.44 -9.03
N ILE A 100 -10.86 -14.49 -10.16
CA ILE A 100 -10.73 -13.34 -11.06
C ILE A 100 -12.08 -12.96 -11.65
N LYS A 101 -12.92 -13.93 -12.02
CA LYS A 101 -14.28 -13.67 -12.50
C LYS A 101 -15.13 -12.97 -11.44
N ALA A 102 -15.07 -13.41 -10.19
CA ALA A 102 -15.79 -12.79 -9.07
C ALA A 102 -15.28 -11.38 -8.72
N MET A 103 -14.05 -11.02 -9.10
CA MET A 103 -13.48 -9.69 -8.85
C MET A 103 -14.01 -8.60 -9.81
N VAL A 104 -14.42 -8.97 -11.03
CA VAL A 104 -14.88 -8.00 -12.04
C VAL A 104 -16.10 -7.19 -11.57
N PRO A 105 -17.17 -7.82 -11.00
CA PRO A 105 -18.31 -7.09 -10.43
C PRO A 105 -17.91 -6.15 -9.29
N LEU A 106 -16.93 -6.54 -8.46
CA LEU A 106 -16.43 -5.75 -7.34
C LEU A 106 -15.70 -4.47 -7.79
N LEU A 107 -15.21 -4.41 -9.03
CA LEU A 107 -14.50 -3.23 -9.55
C LEU A 107 -15.40 -1.99 -9.63
N HIS A 108 -16.68 -2.16 -10.00
CA HIS A 108 -17.63 -1.05 -10.05
C HIS A 108 -17.88 -0.46 -8.65
N ILE A 109 -17.94 -1.32 -7.64
CA ILE A 109 -18.06 -0.94 -6.23
C ILE A 109 -16.80 -0.19 -5.79
N ALA A 110 -15.63 -0.76 -6.10
CA ALA A 110 -14.35 -0.16 -5.74
C ALA A 110 -14.19 1.25 -6.34
N LEU A 111 -14.66 1.47 -7.58
CA LEU A 111 -14.70 2.80 -8.19
C LEU A 111 -15.62 3.78 -7.45
N LEU A 112 -16.78 3.33 -7.00
CA LEU A 112 -17.69 4.16 -6.22
C LEU A 112 -17.09 4.51 -4.85
N VAL A 113 -16.48 3.56 -4.17
CA VAL A 113 -15.79 3.77 -2.89
C VAL A 113 -14.62 4.73 -3.06
N LEU A 114 -13.83 4.56 -4.13
CA LEU A 114 -12.74 5.46 -4.48
C LEU A 114 -13.24 6.90 -4.67
N PHE A 115 -14.38 7.09 -5.33
CA PHE A 115 -14.98 8.42 -5.51
C PHE A 115 -15.40 9.05 -4.18
N VAL A 116 -16.01 8.29 -3.27
CA VAL A 116 -16.35 8.77 -1.92
C VAL A 116 -15.08 9.16 -1.14
N ILE A 117 -14.02 8.34 -1.21
CA ILE A 117 -12.72 8.65 -0.59
C ILE A 117 -12.19 9.98 -1.12
N ILE A 118 -12.24 10.21 -2.44
CA ILE A 118 -11.74 11.45 -3.05
C ILE A 118 -12.50 12.67 -2.53
N ILE A 119 -13.84 12.60 -2.46
CA ILE A 119 -14.67 13.71 -1.94
C ILE A 119 -14.27 14.04 -0.51
N TYR A 120 -14.24 13.05 0.37
CA TYR A 120 -13.87 13.27 1.77
C TYR A 120 -12.41 13.72 1.93
N ALA A 121 -11.48 13.20 1.12
CA ALA A 121 -10.09 13.63 1.15
C ALA A 121 -9.92 15.11 0.79
N ILE A 122 -10.64 15.61 -0.21
CA ILE A 122 -10.62 17.04 -0.58
C ILE A 122 -11.22 17.89 0.53
N ILE A 123 -12.37 17.48 1.08
CA ILE A 123 -13.01 18.20 2.20
C ILE A 123 -12.07 18.24 3.42
N GLY A 124 -11.48 17.11 3.78
CA GLY A 124 -10.54 17.00 4.90
C GLY A 124 -9.27 17.83 4.68
N LEU A 125 -8.74 17.85 3.46
CA LEU A 125 -7.58 18.67 3.10
C LEU A 125 -7.88 20.15 3.32
N GLU A 126 -8.98 20.68 2.77
CA GLU A 126 -9.34 22.09 2.92
C GLU A 126 -9.62 22.48 4.38
N LEU A 127 -10.24 21.59 5.16
CA LEU A 127 -10.59 21.88 6.56
C LEU A 127 -9.40 21.74 7.52
N PHE A 128 -8.49 20.81 7.26
CA PHE A 128 -7.53 20.32 8.26
C PHE A 128 -6.06 20.46 7.87
N MET A 129 -5.76 21.12 6.76
CA MET A 129 -4.38 21.37 6.32
C MET A 129 -3.53 22.02 7.41
N GLY A 130 -2.38 21.42 7.70
CA GLY A 130 -1.33 21.92 8.58
C GLY A 130 -1.68 21.93 10.07
N LYS A 131 -2.81 21.33 10.49
CA LYS A 131 -3.26 21.37 11.89
C LYS A 131 -2.50 20.41 12.80
N MET A 132 -2.01 19.29 12.27
CA MET A 132 -1.41 18.19 13.06
C MET A 132 0.11 18.33 13.30
N HIS A 133 0.76 19.44 12.94
CA HIS A 133 2.22 19.60 13.07
C HIS A 133 2.70 20.20 14.39
N LYS A 134 1.80 20.41 15.36
CA LYS A 134 2.12 21.03 16.65
C LYS A 134 2.08 20.00 17.76
N THR A 135 3.11 19.94 18.59
CA THR A 135 3.12 19.10 19.80
C THR A 135 3.77 19.85 20.97
N CYS A 136 3.64 19.31 22.18
CA CYS A 136 4.16 19.91 23.40
C CYS A 136 5.64 19.57 23.59
N TYR A 137 6.48 20.59 23.76
CA TYR A 137 7.90 20.44 24.06
C TYR A 137 8.23 21.06 25.42
N LEU A 138 9.18 20.49 26.16
CA LEU A 138 9.62 21.01 27.45
C LEU A 138 10.27 22.40 27.30
N THR A 139 9.88 23.36 28.15
CA THR A 139 10.49 24.69 28.21
C THR A 139 11.72 24.66 29.12
N GLY A 140 12.87 25.16 28.65
CA GLY A 140 14.07 25.32 29.48
C GLY A 140 15.15 24.25 29.31
N ILE A 141 14.90 23.20 28.53
CA ILE A 141 15.94 22.27 28.06
C ILE A 141 16.16 22.60 26.58
N ALA A 142 17.40 22.86 26.17
CA ALA A 142 17.76 23.18 24.78
C ALA A 142 17.69 21.97 23.83
N THR A 143 16.83 21.00 24.13
CA THR A 143 16.60 19.81 23.31
C THR A 143 15.18 19.87 22.76
N ASP A 144 15.04 19.72 21.44
CA ASP A 144 13.75 19.56 20.76
C ASP A 144 13.16 18.17 21.00
N THR A 145 13.11 17.78 22.27
CA THR A 145 12.53 16.51 22.72
C THR A 145 11.06 16.75 23.07
N PRO A 146 10.12 15.98 22.46
CA PRO A 146 8.72 16.05 22.84
C PRO A 146 8.55 15.70 24.32
N ALA A 147 7.57 16.31 24.97
CA ALA A 147 7.31 16.11 26.40
C ALA A 147 6.73 14.71 26.73
N GLU A 148 6.13 14.07 25.74
CA GLU A 148 5.46 12.77 25.82
C GLU A 148 6.18 11.76 24.92
N GLU A 149 6.26 10.49 25.33
CA GLU A 149 6.84 9.40 24.51
C GLU A 149 6.01 9.15 23.24
N GLU A 150 4.68 9.26 23.35
CA GLU A 150 3.73 9.25 22.23
C GLU A 150 3.16 10.66 22.05
N PRO A 151 3.77 11.51 21.21
CA PRO A 151 3.32 12.88 21.04
C PRO A 151 1.94 12.94 20.38
N ALA A 152 1.03 13.69 20.98
CA ALA A 152 -0.26 14.05 20.39
C ALA A 152 -0.27 15.54 19.97
N PRO A 153 -1.14 15.93 19.02
CA PRO A 153 -1.29 17.32 18.63
C PRO A 153 -1.62 18.25 19.81
N CYS A 154 -1.27 19.53 19.66
CA CYS A 154 -1.66 20.58 20.59
C CYS A 154 -2.15 21.83 19.86
N ALA A 155 -2.97 22.61 20.55
CA ALA A 155 -3.39 23.93 20.13
C ALA A 155 -2.71 25.01 20.98
N PRO A 156 -2.37 26.17 20.40
CA PRO A 156 -1.94 27.33 21.17
C PRO A 156 -3.09 27.80 22.07
N VAL A 157 -2.77 28.48 23.17
CA VAL A 157 -3.73 28.96 24.20
C VAL A 157 -4.87 29.81 23.62
N SER A 158 -4.68 30.42 22.46
CA SER A 158 -5.69 31.21 21.74
C SER A 158 -6.71 30.38 20.91
N GLN A 159 -6.56 29.06 20.84
CA GLN A 159 -7.39 28.16 20.04
C GLN A 159 -8.03 27.07 20.89
N HIS A 160 -9.11 26.46 20.38
CA HIS A 160 -10.01 25.59 21.14
C HIS A 160 -9.58 24.10 21.17
N GLY A 161 -8.28 23.80 21.16
CA GLY A 161 -7.76 22.42 21.21
C GLY A 161 -7.03 22.08 22.52
N ARG A 162 -6.31 20.95 22.53
CA ARG A 162 -5.53 20.48 23.68
C ARG A 162 -4.43 21.46 24.02
N GLN A 163 -4.44 21.96 25.26
CA GLN A 163 -3.40 22.84 25.77
C GLN A 163 -2.31 22.02 26.46
N CYS A 164 -1.05 22.45 26.29
CA CYS A 164 0.09 21.84 26.95
C CYS A 164 0.11 22.16 28.45
N GLN A 165 0.72 21.28 29.26
CA GLN A 165 0.84 21.47 30.71
C GLN A 165 1.88 22.54 31.08
N ASN A 166 1.87 23.00 32.33
CA ASN A 166 2.84 24.00 32.81
C ASN A 166 4.29 23.53 32.63
N GLY A 167 5.11 24.38 32.02
CA GLY A 167 6.50 24.06 31.69
C GLY A 167 6.69 23.35 30.33
N THR A 168 5.64 23.31 29.49
CA THR A 168 5.72 22.87 28.10
C THR A 168 5.10 23.90 27.16
N ASP A 169 5.72 24.09 25.99
CA ASP A 169 5.27 25.00 24.94
C ASP A 169 4.85 24.23 23.69
N CYS A 170 3.72 24.62 23.10
CA CYS A 170 3.19 24.05 21.86
C CYS A 170 3.95 24.60 20.65
N ARG A 171 4.80 23.79 20.01
CA ARG A 171 5.65 24.21 18.88
C ARG A 171 5.36 23.39 17.62
N ALA A 172 5.48 24.03 16.45
CA ALA A 172 5.21 23.45 15.13
C ALA A 172 6.44 22.77 14.49
N ILE A 173 7.20 21.99 15.27
CA ILE A 173 8.44 21.32 14.82
C ILE A 173 8.15 19.85 14.44
N TRP A 174 6.99 19.34 14.83
CA TRP A 174 6.68 17.92 14.73
C TRP A 174 6.16 17.53 13.35
N GLU A 175 6.67 16.43 12.82
CA GLU A 175 6.25 15.87 11.53
C GLU A 175 4.76 15.46 11.53
N GLY A 176 4.21 15.13 12.71
CA GLY A 176 2.81 14.74 12.89
C GLY A 176 2.64 13.28 13.33
N PRO A 177 1.40 12.85 13.57
CA PRO A 177 1.09 11.50 14.03
C PRO A 177 1.65 10.42 13.09
N LYS A 178 2.06 9.27 13.66
CA LYS A 178 2.60 8.13 12.92
C LYS A 178 3.73 8.52 11.95
N HIS A 179 4.70 9.32 12.41
CA HIS A 179 5.82 9.81 11.60
C HIS A 179 5.38 10.61 10.37
N GLY A 180 4.34 11.44 10.52
CA GLY A 180 3.81 12.27 9.44
C GLY A 180 3.07 11.51 8.35
N ILE A 181 2.71 10.23 8.54
CA ILE A 181 1.91 9.47 7.55
C ILE A 181 0.44 9.89 7.61
N THR A 182 -0.09 10.08 8.82
CA THR A 182 -1.51 10.40 9.05
C THR A 182 -1.67 11.92 9.14
N ASN A 183 -1.98 12.55 8.02
CA ASN A 183 -2.17 13.99 7.91
C ASN A 183 -3.12 14.37 6.76
N PHE A 184 -3.49 15.64 6.68
CA PHE A 184 -4.35 16.22 5.64
C PHE A 184 -3.63 17.31 4.82
N ASP A 185 -2.30 17.30 4.76
CA ASP A 185 -1.52 18.37 4.14
C ASP A 185 -1.39 18.21 2.63
N ASN A 186 -1.48 16.96 2.16
CA ASN A 186 -1.41 16.63 0.74
C ASN A 186 -2.55 15.69 0.38
N PHE A 187 -3.01 15.79 -0.87
CA PHE A 187 -4.12 14.98 -1.38
C PHE A 187 -3.90 13.48 -1.19
N ALA A 188 -2.69 12.97 -1.41
CA ALA A 188 -2.37 11.55 -1.26
C ALA A 188 -2.41 11.08 0.21
N PHE A 189 -1.90 11.87 1.16
CA PHE A 189 -1.94 11.53 2.58
C PHE A 189 -3.35 11.68 3.17
N ALA A 190 -4.10 12.69 2.73
CA ALA A 190 -5.52 12.84 3.06
C ALA A 190 -6.32 11.61 2.58
N MET A 191 -6.07 11.17 1.34
CA MET A 191 -6.70 9.97 0.78
C MET A 191 -6.37 8.71 1.58
N LEU A 192 -5.10 8.52 1.97
CA LEU A 192 -4.67 7.38 2.79
C LEU A 192 -5.32 7.41 4.18
N THR A 193 -5.37 8.57 4.81
CA THR A 193 -6.00 8.76 6.13
C THR A 193 -7.51 8.49 6.07
N VAL A 194 -8.19 8.98 5.02
CA VAL A 194 -9.62 8.70 4.79
C VAL A 194 -9.85 7.21 4.53
N PHE A 195 -9.00 6.57 3.74
CA PHE A 195 -9.07 5.12 3.50
C PHE A 195 -8.93 4.33 4.80
N GLN A 196 -7.94 4.66 5.64
CA GLN A 196 -7.76 4.07 6.96
C GLN A 196 -9.04 4.21 7.81
N CYS A 197 -9.64 5.41 7.84
CA CYS A 197 -10.87 5.66 8.58
C CYS A 197 -12.07 4.84 8.08
N ILE A 198 -12.24 4.70 6.75
CA ILE A 198 -13.32 3.90 6.15
C ILE A 198 -13.17 2.41 6.48
N THR A 199 -11.94 1.91 6.60
CA THR A 199 -11.69 0.52 7.05
C THR A 199 -11.98 0.27 8.53
N MET A 200 -12.47 1.28 9.26
CA MET A 200 -12.75 1.25 10.70
C MET A 200 -11.53 0.90 11.56
N GLU A 201 -10.32 1.14 11.06
CA GLU A 201 -9.07 0.90 11.77
C GLU A 201 -8.47 2.25 12.19
N GLY A 202 -8.17 2.43 13.48
CA GLY A 202 -7.53 3.64 13.99
C GLY A 202 -8.30 4.96 13.80
N TRP A 203 -9.55 4.94 13.33
CA TRP A 203 -10.32 6.15 12.97
C TRP A 203 -10.60 7.07 14.17
N THR A 204 -10.77 6.49 15.35
CA THR A 204 -10.95 7.25 16.60
C THR A 204 -9.68 7.99 16.98
N ASP A 205 -8.51 7.43 16.71
CA ASP A 205 -7.23 8.06 17.02
C ASP A 205 -7.05 9.30 16.14
N VAL A 206 -7.37 9.18 14.84
CA VAL A 206 -7.35 10.32 13.91
C VAL A 206 -8.34 11.41 14.32
N LEU A 207 -9.55 11.01 14.75
CA LEU A 207 -10.54 11.94 15.30
C LEU A 207 -9.97 12.68 16.52
N TYR A 208 -9.45 11.97 17.52
CA TYR A 208 -8.92 12.58 18.74
C TYR A 208 -7.72 13.48 18.47
N TRP A 209 -6.79 13.07 17.60
CA TRP A 209 -5.69 13.93 17.17
C TRP A 209 -6.18 15.23 16.52
N MET A 210 -7.24 15.15 15.72
CA MET A 210 -7.82 16.37 15.14
C MET A 210 -8.50 17.24 16.19
N GLN A 211 -9.22 16.64 17.14
CA GLN A 211 -9.84 17.37 18.24
C GLN A 211 -8.79 18.08 19.11
N ASP A 212 -7.68 17.42 19.39
CA ASP A 212 -6.55 18.00 20.12
C ASP A 212 -5.90 19.16 19.35
N ALA A 213 -5.87 19.09 18.02
CA ALA A 213 -5.26 20.12 17.17
C ALA A 213 -6.11 21.39 17.02
N MET A 214 -7.44 21.27 16.90
CA MET A 214 -8.31 22.40 16.53
C MET A 214 -9.63 22.50 17.30
N GLY A 215 -9.92 21.56 18.19
CA GLY A 215 -11.16 21.50 18.98
C GLY A 215 -12.19 20.52 18.45
N TYR A 216 -13.27 20.33 19.22
CA TYR A 216 -14.21 19.24 18.97
C TYR A 216 -15.18 19.52 17.82
N GLU A 217 -15.60 20.78 17.61
CA GLU A 217 -16.79 21.17 16.82
C GLU A 217 -16.86 20.64 15.38
N LEU A 218 -15.78 20.75 14.59
CA LEU A 218 -15.76 20.32 13.18
C LEU A 218 -15.34 18.86 12.99
N PRO A 219 -14.30 18.35 13.70
CA PRO A 219 -13.82 16.98 13.47
C PRO A 219 -14.86 15.91 13.74
N TRP A 220 -15.68 16.04 14.80
CA TRP A 220 -16.66 15.00 15.14
C TRP A 220 -17.67 14.80 14.00
N VAL A 221 -18.20 15.89 13.41
CA VAL A 221 -19.16 15.83 12.30
C VAL A 221 -18.53 15.15 11.10
N TYR A 222 -17.30 15.53 10.75
CA TYR A 222 -16.57 14.99 9.61
C TYR A 222 -16.31 13.49 9.77
N PHE A 223 -15.68 13.05 10.86
CA PHE A 223 -15.28 11.65 11.01
C PHE A 223 -16.47 10.73 11.29
N VAL A 224 -17.46 11.16 12.07
CA VAL A 224 -18.66 10.34 12.31
C VAL A 224 -19.47 10.18 11.02
N SER A 225 -19.66 11.24 10.24
CA SER A 225 -20.33 11.13 8.93
C SER A 225 -19.53 10.25 7.96
N LEU A 226 -18.19 10.37 7.94
CA LEU A 226 -17.31 9.52 7.13
C LEU A 226 -17.46 8.03 7.49
N VAL A 227 -17.51 7.68 8.77
CA VAL A 227 -17.65 6.27 9.20
C VAL A 227 -19.05 5.74 8.88
N ILE A 228 -20.09 6.55 9.13
CA ILE A 228 -21.48 6.17 8.83
C ILE A 228 -21.68 5.99 7.32
N PHE A 229 -21.38 7.00 6.51
CA PHE A 229 -21.64 6.95 5.07
C PHE A 229 -20.59 6.18 4.30
N GLY A 230 -19.32 6.23 4.71
CA GLY A 230 -18.25 5.51 4.05
C GLY A 230 -18.30 4.02 4.37
N SER A 231 -18.24 3.66 5.65
CA SER A 231 -18.00 2.28 6.04
C SER A 231 -19.24 1.39 5.97
N PHE A 232 -20.40 1.85 6.46
CA PHE A 232 -21.63 1.05 6.33
C PHE A 232 -22.06 0.87 4.87
N PHE A 233 -21.85 1.90 4.03
CA PHE A 233 -22.15 1.78 2.61
C PHE A 233 -21.23 0.77 1.92
N VAL A 234 -19.91 0.83 2.16
CA VAL A 234 -18.94 -0.12 1.59
C VAL A 234 -19.26 -1.55 2.01
N LEU A 235 -19.46 -1.79 3.31
CA LEU A 235 -19.73 -3.14 3.83
C LEU A 235 -21.03 -3.71 3.27
N ASN A 236 -22.11 -2.92 3.26
CA ASN A 236 -23.40 -3.38 2.73
C ASN A 236 -23.33 -3.68 1.23
N LEU A 237 -22.57 -2.89 0.46
CA LEU A 237 -22.48 -3.06 -0.99
C LEU A 237 -21.58 -4.25 -1.37
N VAL A 238 -20.48 -4.47 -0.64
CA VAL A 238 -19.63 -5.66 -0.79
C VAL A 238 -20.41 -6.93 -0.45
N LEU A 239 -21.12 -6.94 0.68
CA LEU A 239 -21.95 -8.09 1.08
C LEU A 239 -23.07 -8.36 0.07
N GLY A 240 -23.71 -7.31 -0.45
CA GLY A 240 -24.75 -7.43 -1.47
C GLY A 240 -24.24 -8.08 -2.75
N VAL A 241 -23.07 -7.66 -3.25
CA VAL A 241 -22.49 -8.25 -4.47
C VAL A 241 -21.98 -9.67 -4.25
N LEU A 242 -21.32 -9.94 -3.12
CA LEU A 242 -20.92 -11.31 -2.78
C LEU A 242 -22.14 -12.23 -2.70
N SER A 243 -23.22 -11.81 -2.05
CA SER A 243 -24.46 -12.58 -1.99
C SER A 243 -25.06 -12.81 -3.39
N GLY A 244 -25.02 -11.81 -4.27
CA GLY A 244 -25.50 -11.95 -5.65
C GLY A 244 -24.70 -12.97 -6.44
N GLU A 245 -23.37 -12.96 -6.32
CA GLU A 245 -22.50 -13.94 -6.99
C GLU A 245 -22.73 -15.35 -6.44
N PHE A 246 -22.82 -15.53 -5.11
CA PHE A 246 -23.08 -16.85 -4.52
C PHE A 246 -24.43 -17.45 -4.96
N LEU A 247 -25.46 -16.63 -5.14
CA LEU A 247 -26.78 -17.07 -5.65
C LEU A 247 -26.77 -17.46 -7.13
N VAL A 248 -25.80 -17.00 -7.92
CA VAL A 248 -25.63 -17.39 -9.34
C VAL A 248 -24.91 -18.74 -9.47
N PHE A 249 -24.23 -19.20 -8.40
CA PHE A 249 -23.52 -20.49 -8.38
C PHE A 249 -24.38 -21.68 -7.89
N GLU A 250 -25.60 -21.45 -7.40
CA GLU A 250 -26.63 -22.49 -7.13
C GLU A 250 -27.60 -22.62 -8.32
#